data_AF-A0A1E5W6P6-F1
#
_entry.id   AF-A0A1E5W6P6-F1
#
_cell.length_a   1.000
_cell.length_b   1.000
_cell.length_c   1.000
_cell.angle_alpha   90.00
_cell.angle_beta   90.00
_cell.angle_gamma   90.00
#
_symmetry.space_group_name_H-M   'P 1'
#
loop_
_entity.id
_entity.type
_entity.pdbx_description
1 polymer ?
#
loop_
_entity_poly.entity_id
_entity_poly.type
_entity_poly.pdbx_seq_one_letter_code
_entity_poly.pdbx_strand_id
1 'polypeptide(L)'
;MGCAGGSIKFICIDRSSASRGSETVIVWTLKDLDSQQWEREVFPWRELWDQVDFMDAGLQDIQPAYPTLMPNGALCLLLPNMSLRGEGPPVEDDYICSFEMRSNRTLWFGRVHKYHFIRPVILPHNFFVKS
;
A
#
# COMPACT_ATOMS: atom_id res chain seq x y z
N MET A 1 -4.47 -9.68 5.64
CA MET A 1 -4.27 -11.12 5.33
C MET A 1 -5.14 -11.45 4.12
N GLY A 2 -4.67 -12.27 3.20
CA GLY A 2 -5.44 -12.70 2.04
C GLY A 2 -4.81 -13.91 1.36
N CYS A 3 -5.47 -14.43 0.32
CA CYS A 3 -4.95 -15.50 -0.52
C CYS A 3 -4.67 -14.94 -1.92
N ALA A 4 -3.46 -15.15 -2.43
CA ALA A 4 -3.09 -14.80 -3.80
C ALA A 4 -2.08 -15.81 -4.34
N GLY A 5 -2.24 -16.21 -5.61
CA GLY A 5 -1.38 -17.20 -6.25
C GLY A 5 -1.38 -18.57 -5.54
N GLY A 6 -2.48 -18.94 -4.88
CA GLY A 6 -2.59 -20.19 -4.13
C GLY A 6 -1.86 -20.21 -2.78
N SER A 7 -1.38 -19.07 -2.28
CA SER A 7 -0.70 -18.97 -0.99
C SER A 7 -1.41 -17.98 -0.05
N ILE A 8 -1.40 -18.29 1.26
CA ILE A 8 -1.83 -17.35 2.30
C ILE A 8 -0.72 -16.33 2.52
N LYS A 9 -1.08 -15.05 2.48
CA LYS A 9 -0.17 -13.93 2.71
C LYS A 9 -0.69 -13.00 3.80
N PHE A 10 0.22 -12.54 4.65
CA PHE A 10 -0.01 -11.48 5.61
C PHE A 10 0.87 -10.29 5.28
N ILE A 11 0.31 -9.08 5.29
CA ILE A 11 1.02 -7.85 4.95
C ILE A 11 0.89 -6.91 6.13
N CYS A 12 2.00 -6.35 6.57
CA CYS A 12 2.04 -5.28 7.56
C CYS A 12 3.00 -4.17 7.13
N ILE A 13 2.83 -3.01 7.74
CA ILE A 13 3.72 -1.87 7.56
C ILE A 13 4.45 -1.69 8.88
N ASP A 14 5.75 -1.94 8.87
CA ASP A 14 6.63 -1.64 10.00
C ASP A 14 6.90 -0.13 10.04
N ARG A 15 6.56 0.47 11.18
CA ARG A 15 6.71 1.89 11.49
C ARG A 15 7.63 2.12 12.69
N SER A 16 8.47 1.14 13.03
CA SER A 16 9.37 1.18 14.18
C SER A 16 10.44 2.27 14.08
N SER A 17 10.78 2.71 12.86
CA SER A 17 11.69 3.82 12.65
C SER A 17 11.07 5.17 13.01
N ALA A 18 11.87 6.03 13.65
CA ALA A 18 11.44 7.37 14.06
C ALA A 18 11.33 8.37 12.89
N SER A 19 11.93 8.08 11.72
CA SER A 19 11.89 8.96 10.56
C SER A 19 10.72 8.64 9.65
N ARG A 20 9.94 9.67 9.28
CA ARG A 20 8.90 9.53 8.24
C ARG A 20 9.53 9.11 6.91
N GLY A 21 8.81 8.31 6.14
CA GLY A 21 9.28 7.82 4.86
C GLY A 21 10.34 6.71 4.97
N SER A 22 10.55 6.14 6.15
CA SER A 22 11.43 4.97 6.36
C SER A 22 10.65 3.71 6.74
N GLU A 23 9.34 3.77 6.56
CA GLU A 23 8.45 2.63 6.78
C GLU A 23 8.85 1.49 5.85
N THR A 24 8.55 0.27 6.27
CA THR A 24 8.85 -0.92 5.49
C THR A 24 7.59 -1.76 5.36
N VAL A 25 7.23 -2.15 4.14
CA VAL A 25 6.15 -3.10 3.93
C VAL A 25 6.73 -4.50 4.03
N ILE A 26 6.18 -5.30 4.93
CA ILE A 26 6.61 -6.69 5.16
C ILE A 26 5.50 -7.61 4.68
N VAL A 27 5.87 -8.57 3.84
CA VAL A 27 4.97 -9.60 3.32
C VAL A 27 5.44 -10.94 3.85
N TRP A 28 4.58 -11.58 4.62
CA TRP A 28 4.76 -12.96 5.07
C TRP A 28 3.96 -13.89 4.17
N THR A 29 4.62 -14.84 3.54
CA THR A 29 3.99 -15.84 2.68
C THR A 29 4.10 -17.21 3.34
N LEU A 30 2.96 -17.88 3.57
CA LEU A 30 2.95 -19.25 4.03
C LEU A 30 3.38 -20.17 2.89
N LYS A 31 4.51 -20.86 3.03
CA LYS A 31 5.05 -21.80 2.03
C LYS A 31 4.50 -23.20 2.20
N ASP A 32 4.37 -23.61 3.45
CA ASP A 32 3.99 -24.95 3.81
C ASP A 32 3.06 -24.87 5.04
N LEU A 33 1.85 -25.38 4.87
CA LEU A 33 0.80 -25.31 5.88
C LEU A 33 1.07 -26.28 7.04
N ASP A 34 1.60 -27.46 6.75
CA ASP A 34 1.78 -28.55 7.71
C ASP A 34 2.91 -28.22 8.70
N SER A 35 4.01 -27.68 8.18
CA SER A 35 5.18 -27.25 8.95
C SER A 35 5.10 -25.79 9.41
N GLN A 36 4.04 -25.07 9.03
CA GLN A 36 3.82 -23.65 9.35
C GLN A 36 5.01 -22.77 8.97
N GLN A 37 5.68 -23.08 7.86
CA GLN A 37 6.84 -22.32 7.41
C GLN A 37 6.42 -21.05 6.67
N TRP A 38 6.90 -19.92 7.19
CA TRP A 38 6.66 -18.60 6.60
C TRP A 38 7.93 -18.05 5.98
N GLU A 39 7.82 -17.55 4.74
CA GLU A 39 8.84 -16.74 4.11
C GLU A 39 8.52 -15.25 4.33
N ARG A 40 9.56 -14.45 4.58
CA ARG A 40 9.46 -13.01 4.78
C ARG A 40 10.12 -12.25 3.64
N GLU A 41 9.34 -11.43 2.96
CA GLU A 41 9.79 -10.46 1.97
C GLU A 41 9.66 -9.04 2.54
N VAL A 42 10.62 -8.18 2.26
CA VAL A 42 10.76 -6.85 2.88
C VAL A 42 10.91 -5.81 1.78
N PHE A 43 10.04 -4.82 1.77
CA PHE A 43 9.98 -3.77 0.75
C PHE A 43 10.09 -2.40 1.41
N PRO A 44 11.24 -1.72 1.31
CA PRO A 44 11.39 -0.36 1.80
C PRO A 44 10.38 0.57 1.12
N TRP A 45 9.67 1.39 1.91
CA TRP A 45 8.64 2.27 1.35
C TRP A 45 9.21 3.22 0.29
N ARG A 46 10.43 3.74 0.51
CA ARG A 46 11.10 4.63 -0.45
C ARG A 46 11.28 3.99 -1.82
N GLU A 47 11.64 2.71 -1.87
CA GLU A 47 11.85 2.00 -3.13
C GLU A 47 10.53 1.83 -3.89
N LEU A 48 9.44 1.56 -3.18
CA LEU A 48 8.10 1.51 -3.79
C LEU A 48 7.64 2.92 -4.21
N TRP A 49 7.94 3.93 -3.41
CA TRP A 49 7.58 5.32 -3.66
C TRP A 49 8.24 5.88 -4.92
N ASP A 50 9.53 5.61 -5.11
CA ASP A 50 10.32 6.09 -6.25
C ASP A 50 9.79 5.58 -7.60
N GLN A 51 8.97 4.52 -7.59
CA GLN A 51 8.35 3.95 -8.79
C GLN A 51 7.04 4.66 -9.19
N VAL A 52 6.62 5.69 -8.46
CA VAL A 52 5.35 6.37 -8.70
C VAL A 52 5.58 7.75 -9.31
N ASP A 53 5.70 7.76 -10.64
CA ASP A 53 6.17 8.88 -11.48
C ASP A 53 5.45 10.24 -11.33
N PHE A 54 4.27 10.31 -10.70
CA PHE A 54 3.47 11.54 -10.62
C PHE A 54 3.57 12.30 -9.29
N MET A 55 4.31 11.77 -8.30
CA MET A 55 4.36 12.39 -6.99
C MET A 55 5.46 13.46 -6.93
N ASP A 56 5.04 14.69 -7.23
CA ASP A 56 5.85 15.91 -7.13
C ASP A 56 6.60 16.02 -5.79
N ALA A 57 7.70 16.77 -5.78
CA ALA A 57 8.58 17.00 -4.63
C ALA A 57 7.88 17.50 -3.35
N GLY A 58 6.60 17.91 -3.41
CA GLY A 58 5.77 18.30 -2.27
C GLY A 58 5.08 17.15 -1.52
N LEU A 59 5.17 15.90 -1.99
CA LEU A 59 4.50 14.73 -1.39
C LEU A 59 5.44 13.80 -0.60
N GLN A 60 6.68 14.24 -0.32
CA GLN A 60 7.74 13.43 0.29
C GLN A 60 7.43 12.90 1.71
N ASP A 61 6.38 13.41 2.36
CA ASP A 61 6.00 13.03 3.73
C ASP A 61 4.80 12.07 3.80
N ILE A 62 4.34 11.53 2.66
CA ILE A 62 3.20 10.60 2.67
C ILE A 62 3.65 9.21 3.12
N GLN A 63 2.97 8.73 4.17
CA GLN A 63 3.17 7.40 4.72
C GLN A 63 2.18 6.40 4.10
N PRO A 64 2.61 5.16 3.82
CA PRO A 64 1.72 4.14 3.31
C PRO A 64 0.79 3.65 4.42
N ALA A 65 -0.46 3.40 4.08
CA ALA A 65 -1.49 2.92 4.99
C ALA A 65 -2.37 1.85 4.33
N TYR A 66 -3.08 1.10 5.16
CA TYR A 66 -4.09 0.12 4.75
C TYR A 66 -3.63 -0.85 3.63
N PRO A 67 -2.58 -1.66 3.88
CA PRO A 67 -2.10 -2.60 2.89
C PRO A 67 -3.17 -3.62 2.55
N THR A 68 -3.51 -3.69 1.26
CA THR A 68 -4.56 -4.57 0.73
C THR A 68 -3.94 -5.49 -0.31
N LEU A 69 -4.08 -6.80 -0.10
CA LEU A 69 -3.69 -7.80 -1.09
C LEU A 69 -4.79 -8.01 -2.10
N MET A 70 -4.48 -7.79 -3.37
CA MET A 70 -5.38 -8.01 -4.48
C MET A 70 -5.37 -9.48 -4.93
N PRO A 71 -6.46 -10.00 -5.53
CA PRO A 71 -6.52 -11.38 -6.00
C PRO A 71 -5.43 -11.77 -7.01
N ASN A 72 -4.98 -10.81 -7.82
CA ASN A 72 -3.88 -10.99 -8.77
C ASN A 72 -2.48 -11.00 -8.11
N GLY A 73 -2.40 -10.89 -6.78
CA GLY A 73 -1.14 -10.80 -6.04
C GLY A 73 -0.52 -9.41 -6.04
N ALA A 74 -1.21 -8.38 -6.50
CA ALA A 74 -0.75 -7.00 -6.35
C ALA A 74 -0.97 -6.50 -4.91
N LEU A 75 -0.09 -5.61 -4.45
CA LEU A 75 -0.23 -4.90 -3.20
C LEU A 75 -0.80 -3.50 -3.48
N CYS A 76 -1.98 -3.22 -2.95
CA CYS A 76 -2.56 -1.89 -2.92
C CYS A 76 -2.26 -1.19 -1.59
N LEU A 77 -1.84 0.06 -1.67
CA LEU A 77 -1.61 0.94 -0.52
C LEU A 77 -2.45 2.20 -0.67
N LEU A 78 -3.13 2.58 0.40
CA LEU A 78 -3.72 3.91 0.52
C LEU A 78 -2.65 4.85 1.08
N LEU A 79 -2.60 6.06 0.57
CA LEU A 79 -1.59 7.06 0.81
C LEU A 79 -2.28 8.33 1.33
N PRO A 80 -2.55 8.41 2.64
CA PRO A 80 -3.31 9.51 3.22
C PRO A 80 -2.52 10.81 3.12
N ASN A 81 -3.13 11.83 2.55
CA ASN A 81 -2.49 13.13 2.44
C ASN A 81 -2.69 13.94 3.73
N MET A 82 -1.78 13.76 4.68
CA MET A 82 -1.87 14.38 6.01
C MET A 82 -1.34 15.82 6.03
N SER A 83 -0.49 16.23 5.09
CA SER A 83 0.17 17.56 5.09
C SER A 83 -0.80 18.71 4.78
N LEU A 84 -1.95 18.43 4.16
CA LEU A 84 -2.95 19.42 3.76
C LEU A 84 -4.11 19.59 4.76
N ARG A 85 -4.00 19.00 5.96
CA ARG A 85 -4.98 19.15 7.04
C ARG A 85 -4.67 20.28 8.04
N GLY A 86 -3.75 21.19 7.69
CA GLY A 86 -3.54 22.46 8.41
C GLY A 86 -4.61 23.51 8.10
N GLU A 87 -4.47 24.74 8.65
CA GLU A 87 -5.44 25.86 8.61
C GLU A 87 -5.84 26.40 7.21
N GLY A 88 -5.42 25.75 6.12
CA GLY A 88 -5.83 26.07 4.75
C GLY A 88 -7.10 25.31 4.30
N PRO A 89 -7.68 25.65 3.13
CA PRO A 89 -8.76 24.85 2.57
C PRO A 89 -8.28 23.39 2.41
N PRO A 90 -9.07 22.40 2.85
CA PRO A 90 -8.65 21.00 2.84
C PRO A 90 -8.40 20.58 1.39
N VAL A 91 -7.16 20.21 1.07
CA VAL A 91 -6.94 19.41 -0.14
C VAL A 91 -7.27 17.98 0.26
N GLU A 92 -8.46 17.56 -0.15
CA GLU A 92 -9.16 16.33 0.28
C GLU A 92 -8.71 15.06 -0.46
N ASP A 93 -7.63 15.14 -1.23
CA ASP A 93 -7.20 14.06 -2.10
C ASP A 93 -6.18 13.17 -1.39
N ASP A 94 -6.64 11.99 -0.99
CA ASP A 94 -5.77 10.87 -0.69
C ASP A 94 -5.30 10.24 -2.00
N TYR A 95 -4.25 9.43 -1.94
CA TYR A 95 -3.79 8.68 -3.10
C TYR A 95 -3.93 7.19 -2.84
N ILE A 96 -4.00 6.44 -3.92
CA ILE A 96 -3.95 4.98 -3.88
C ILE A 96 -2.98 4.53 -4.96
N CYS A 97 -2.16 3.55 -4.63
CA CYS A 97 -1.22 2.95 -5.55
C CYS A 97 -1.27 1.44 -5.43
N SER A 98 -1.02 0.77 -6.54
CA SER A 98 -0.96 -0.69 -6.64
C SER A 98 0.40 -1.08 -7.21
N PHE A 99 1.07 -2.03 -6.56
CA PHE A 99 2.38 -2.54 -6.95
C PHE A 99 2.33 -4.03 -7.25
N GLU A 100 3.09 -4.47 -8.25
CA GLU A 100 3.44 -5.86 -8.43
C GLU A 100 4.60 -6.21 -7.48
N MET A 101 4.33 -7.02 -6.46
CA MET A 101 5.30 -7.29 -5.38
C MET A 101 6.59 -7.96 -5.86
N ARG A 102 6.57 -8.74 -6.95
CA ARG A 102 7.76 -9.45 -7.44
C ARG A 102 8.75 -8.54 -8.18
N SER A 103 8.22 -7.56 -8.90
CA SER A 103 9.01 -6.65 -9.74
C SER A 103 9.18 -5.27 -9.11
N ASN A 104 8.53 -5.03 -7.95
CA ASN A 104 8.36 -3.73 -7.32
C ASN A 104 7.79 -2.66 -8.24
N ARG A 105 7.16 -3.04 -9.36
CA ARG A 105 6.68 -2.10 -10.36
C ARG A 105 5.30 -1.58 -10.00
N THR A 106 5.09 -0.28 -10.14
CA THR A 106 3.76 0.34 -10.06
C THR A 106 2.89 -0.19 -11.20
N LEU A 107 1.74 -0.76 -10.85
CA LEU A 107 0.73 -1.23 -11.82
C LEU A 107 -0.28 -0.14 -12.14
N TRP A 108 -0.72 0.58 -11.12
CA TRP A 108 -1.70 1.65 -11.25
C TRP A 108 -1.61 2.58 -10.05
N PHE A 109 -2.04 3.82 -10.26
CA PHE A 109 -2.20 4.80 -9.21
C PHE A 109 -3.38 5.72 -9.51
N GLY A 110 -3.90 6.38 -8.49
CA GLY A 110 -4.97 7.35 -8.64
C GLY A 110 -5.17 8.23 -7.42
N ARG A 111 -5.97 9.28 -7.61
CA ARG A 111 -6.46 10.17 -6.54
C ARG A 111 -7.79 9.66 -6.03
N VAL A 112 -7.95 9.66 -4.71
CA VAL A 112 -9.18 9.32 -4.01
C VAL A 112 -9.67 10.58 -3.32
N HIS A 113 -10.83 11.08 -3.73
CA HIS A 113 -11.42 12.27 -3.15
C HIS A 113 -12.34 11.84 -1.99
N LYS A 114 -12.34 12.60 -0.88
CA LYS A 114 -13.33 12.49 0.22
C LYS A 114 -13.40 11.10 0.88
N TYR A 115 -12.26 10.46 1.11
CA TYR A 115 -12.24 9.16 1.81
C TYR A 115 -12.33 9.35 3.33
N HIS A 116 -13.34 8.78 3.98
CA HIS A 116 -13.55 8.88 5.44
C HIS A 116 -12.94 7.68 6.19
N PHE A 117 -11.89 7.95 6.97
CA PHE A 117 -10.92 7.01 7.59
C PHE A 117 -11.41 6.11 8.75
N ILE A 118 -12.72 5.84 8.90
CA ILE A 118 -13.21 5.24 10.14
C ILE A 118 -13.12 3.70 10.14
N ARG A 119 -12.83 3.04 9.01
CA ARG A 119 -12.86 1.57 8.88
C ARG A 119 -11.79 1.01 7.92
N PRO A 120 -11.39 -0.27 8.08
CA PRO A 120 -10.51 -0.93 7.12
C PRO A 120 -11.12 -0.85 5.71
N VAL A 121 -10.27 -0.50 4.74
CA VAL A 121 -10.63 -0.38 3.33
C VAL A 121 -10.91 -1.78 2.78
N ILE A 122 -12.15 -2.04 2.39
CA ILE A 122 -12.51 -3.22 1.60
C ILE A 122 -12.69 -2.72 0.16
N LEU A 123 -11.67 -2.93 -0.68
CA LEU A 123 -11.79 -2.65 -2.11
C LEU A 123 -12.56 -3.80 -2.78
N PRO A 124 -13.64 -3.52 -3.53
CA PRO A 124 -14.31 -4.56 -4.27
C PRO A 124 -13.37 -5.12 -5.35
N HIS A 125 -13.50 -6.41 -5.66
CA HIS A 125 -12.57 -7.11 -6.57
C HIS A 125 -12.47 -6.48 -7.96
N ASN A 126 -13.50 -5.76 -8.39
CA ASN A 126 -13.60 -5.08 -9.69
C ASN A 126 -13.20 -3.60 -9.64
N PHE A 127 -12.70 -3.08 -8.52
CA PHE A 127 -12.40 -1.65 -8.35
C PHE A 127 -11.45 -1.10 -9.42
N PHE A 128 -10.57 -1.93 -9.99
CA PHE A 128 -9.62 -1.54 -11.04
C PHE A 128 -9.96 -2.07 -12.43
N VAL A 129 -11.11 -2.73 -12.61
CA VAL A 129 -11.52 -3.25 -13.93
C VAL A 129 -12.24 -2.13 -14.67
N LYS A 130 -11.71 -1.69 -15.82
CA LYS A 130 -12.42 -0.77 -16.72
C LYS A 130 -13.73 -1.42 -17.17
N SER A 131 -14.85 -0.77 -16.85
CA SER A 131 -16.17 -1.02 -17.45
C SER A 131 -16.24 -0.51 -18.88
#